data_AF-A0A914D8F5-F1
#
_entry.id   AF-A0A914D8F5-F1
#
_cell.length_a   1.000
_cell.length_b   1.000
_cell.length_c   1.000
_cell.angle_alpha   90.00
_cell.angle_beta   90.00
_cell.angle_gamma   90.00
#
_symmetry.space_group_name_H-M   'P 1'
#
loop_
_entity.id
_entity.type
_entity.pdbx_description
1 polymer ?
#
loop_
_entity_poly.entity_id
_entity_poly.type
_entity_poly.pdbx_seq_one_letter_code
_entity_poly.pdbx_strand_id
1 'polypeptide(L)'
;MPSVDGYELKAHPLVILNNAPSGLFNVPSAVPYLTGVNKEDGVEVILEDRNLGEFTNFLEVDHEYQKQFLIEYVFRHNYTMNKEAIVEAIDSYYTYWPDPADVWRIREKFID
;
A
#
# COMPACT_ATOMS: atom_id res chain seq x y z
N MET A 1 2.57 -5.11 17.50
CA MET A 1 3.28 -4.14 16.64
C MET A 1 4.21 -3.30 17.50
N PRO A 2 5.36 -2.86 16.97
CA PRO A 2 6.25 -1.93 17.67
C PRO A 2 5.52 -0.62 18.01
N SER A 3 5.82 -0.03 19.16
CA SER A 3 5.26 1.25 19.61
C SER A 3 6.36 2.23 20.00
N VAL A 4 6.08 3.53 19.89
CA VAL A 4 6.99 4.58 20.39
C VAL A 4 6.94 4.57 21.91
N ASP A 5 8.00 4.07 22.54
CA ASP A 5 8.13 3.88 23.98
C ASP A 5 9.06 4.91 24.64
N GLY A 6 9.78 5.70 23.84
CA GLY A 6 10.77 6.66 24.33
C GLY A 6 12.12 6.03 24.73
N TYR A 7 12.24 4.70 24.69
CA TYR A 7 13.44 3.97 25.06
C TYR A 7 14.08 3.28 23.85
N GLU A 8 13.44 2.24 23.30
CA GLU A 8 13.90 1.58 22.06
C GLU A 8 13.58 2.45 20.83
N LEU A 9 12.34 2.95 20.74
CA LEU A 9 11.88 3.88 19.72
C LEU A 9 11.63 5.24 20.35
N LYS A 10 12.62 6.13 20.23
CA LYS A 10 12.59 7.46 20.85
C LYS A 10 11.53 8.41 20.28
N ALA A 11 11.12 8.19 19.03
CA ALA A 11 10.14 9.01 18.33
C ALA A 11 9.52 8.22 17.17
N HIS A 12 8.55 8.82 16.49
CA HIS A 12 7.96 8.25 15.28
C HIS A 12 9.06 7.97 14.23
N PRO A 13 9.11 6.77 13.61
CA PRO A 13 10.19 6.38 12.70
C PRO A 13 10.46 7.37 11.56
N LEU A 14 9.39 7.92 10.95
CA LEU A 14 9.52 8.95 9.91
C LEU A 14 10.23 10.22 10.41
N VAL A 15 9.98 10.62 11.66
CA VAL A 15 10.64 11.80 12.25
C VAL A 15 12.12 11.50 12.46
N ILE A 16 12.46 10.30 12.94
CA ILE A 16 13.85 9.87 13.11
C ILE A 16 14.57 9.89 11.76
N LEU A 17 13.98 9.30 10.72
CA LEU A 17 14.58 9.20 9.39
C LEU A 17 14.82 10.58 8.75
N ASN A 18 13.83 11.48 8.80
CA ASN A 18 13.94 12.82 8.22
C ASN A 18 14.97 13.70 8.94
N ASN A 19 15.20 13.44 10.23
CA ASN A 19 16.11 14.23 11.05
C ASN A 19 17.48 13.56 11.26
N ALA A 20 17.68 12.32 10.79
CA ALA A 20 18.97 11.66 10.84
C ALA A 20 20.09 12.43 10.11
N PRO A 21 19.87 13.03 8.91
CA PRO A 21 20.90 13.83 8.23
C PRO A 21 21.28 15.11 8.99
N SER A 22 20.34 15.65 9.78
CA SER A 22 20.57 16.86 10.58
C SER A 22 21.33 16.61 11.89
N GLY A 23 21.59 15.35 12.24
CA GLY A 23 22.27 14.97 13.48
C GLY A 23 21.40 15.00 14.73
N LEU A 24 20.12 15.41 14.62
CA LEU A 24 19.13 15.35 15.71
C LEU A 24 18.88 13.91 16.20
N PHE A 25 18.97 12.93 15.30
CA PHE A 25 18.95 11.51 15.65
C PHE A 25 20.19 10.82 15.09
N ASN A 26 20.89 10.07 15.93
CA ASN A 26 21.97 9.18 15.47
C ASN A 26 21.39 7.81 15.14
N VAL A 27 21.35 7.46 13.86
CA VAL A 27 20.94 6.14 13.37
C VAL A 27 22.20 5.40 12.92
N PRO A 28 22.92 4.73 13.83
CA PRO A 28 24.14 4.03 13.47
C PRO A 28 23.81 2.81 12.59
N SER A 29 24.30 2.82 11.35
CA SER A 29 24.30 1.62 10.51
C SER A 29 25.58 0.84 10.79
N ALA A 30 25.51 -0.15 11.68
CA ALA A 30 26.67 -0.99 12.01
C ALA A 30 27.18 -1.83 10.83
N VAL A 31 26.33 -1.99 9.80
CA VAL A 31 26.60 -2.72 8.56
C VAL A 31 26.05 -1.95 7.36
N PRO A 32 26.55 -2.19 6.13
CA PRO A 32 25.94 -1.66 4.92
C PRO A 32 24.47 -2.09 4.81
N TYR A 33 23.59 -1.15 4.43
CA TYR A 33 22.17 -1.41 4.23
C TYR A 33 21.91 -1.79 2.77
N LEU A 34 21.31 -2.97 2.56
CA LEU A 34 20.83 -3.44 1.26
C LEU A 34 19.36 -3.82 1.41
N THR A 35 18.50 -3.20 0.60
CA THR A 35 17.06 -3.46 0.54
C THR A 35 16.61 -3.54 -0.91
N GLY A 36 15.49 -4.21 -1.15
CA GLY A 36 14.87 -4.38 -2.45
C GLY A 36 13.41 -4.83 -2.29
N VAL A 37 12.64 -4.70 -3.36
CA VAL A 37 11.23 -5.10 -3.44
C VAL A 37 11.03 -6.06 -4.61
N ASN A 38 10.00 -6.91 -4.52
CA ASN A 38 9.62 -7.80 -5.61
C ASN A 38 8.75 -7.06 -6.62
N LYS A 39 8.68 -7.57 -7.85
CA LYS A 39 7.82 -7.00 -8.90
C LYS A 39 6.33 -7.14 -8.56
N GLU A 40 5.94 -8.25 -7.92
CA GLU A 40 4.54 -8.60 -7.67
C GLU A 40 4.28 -8.73 -6.17
N ASP A 41 4.70 -7.73 -5.39
CA ASP A 41 4.59 -7.74 -3.92
C ASP A 41 3.12 -7.69 -3.47
N GLY A 42 2.22 -7.09 -4.27
CA GLY A 42 0.79 -6.96 -3.98
C GLY A 42 -0.04 -8.24 -4.14
N VAL A 43 0.52 -9.36 -4.59
CA VAL A 43 -0.23 -10.62 -4.78
C VAL A 43 -0.86 -11.13 -3.48
N GLU A 44 -0.18 -10.95 -2.35
CA GLU A 44 -0.65 -11.43 -1.05
C GLU A 44 -2.01 -10.84 -0.68
N VAL A 45 -2.26 -9.58 -1.03
CA VAL A 45 -3.53 -8.88 -0.76
C VAL A 45 -4.72 -9.61 -1.40
N ILE A 46 -4.55 -10.15 -2.60
CA ILE A 46 -5.58 -10.91 -3.30
C ILE A 46 -5.77 -12.29 -2.67
N LEU A 47 -4.68 -12.93 -2.25
CA LEU A 47 -4.70 -14.27 -1.67
C LEU A 47 -5.33 -14.29 -0.27
N GLU A 48 -5.20 -13.20 0.49
CA GLU A 48 -5.83 -13.05 1.81
C GLU A 48 -7.34 -12.77 1.71
N ASP A 49 -7.84 -12.30 0.56
CA ASP A 49 -9.27 -12.06 0.37
C ASP A 49 -10.04 -13.38 0.21
N ARG A 50 -10.83 -13.70 1.25
CA ARG A 50 -11.68 -14.89 1.30
C ARG A 50 -12.75 -14.93 0.22
N ASN A 51 -13.25 -13.78 -0.22
CA ASN A 51 -14.29 -13.71 -1.25
C ASN A 51 -13.73 -14.12 -2.61
N LEU A 52 -12.47 -13.76 -2.89
CA LEU A 52 -11.79 -14.17 -4.12
C LEU A 52 -11.22 -15.59 -4.04
N GLY A 53 -10.80 -16.07 -2.87
CA GLY A 53 -10.12 -17.35 -2.73
C GLY A 53 -10.97 -18.62 -2.67
N GLU A 54 -12.21 -18.55 -2.18
CA GLU A 54 -13.06 -19.76 -2.03
C GLU A 54 -14.09 -19.96 -3.16
N PHE A 55 -14.50 -18.89 -3.84
CA PHE A 55 -15.66 -18.93 -4.77
C PHE A 55 -15.36 -18.47 -6.20
N THR A 56 -14.19 -17.88 -6.44
CA THR A 56 -13.76 -17.42 -7.77
C THR A 56 -12.35 -17.93 -8.05
N ASN A 57 -11.97 -18.18 -9.30
CA ASN A 57 -10.62 -18.64 -9.63
C ASN A 57 -9.57 -17.49 -9.54
N PHE A 58 -9.67 -16.59 -8.55
CA PHE A 58 -8.87 -15.36 -8.43
C PHE A 58 -8.86 -14.50 -9.71
N LEU A 59 -9.89 -14.63 -10.55
CA LEU A 59 -9.91 -14.16 -11.94
C LEU A 59 -10.72 -12.87 -12.11
N GLU A 60 -11.48 -12.46 -11.11
CA GLU A 60 -12.44 -11.34 -11.17
C GLU A 60 -11.92 -10.12 -10.41
N VAL A 61 -10.66 -9.71 -10.64
CA VAL A 61 -10.20 -8.38 -10.22
C VAL A 61 -10.67 -7.39 -11.29
N ASP A 62 -11.90 -6.93 -11.14
CA ASP A 62 -12.52 -5.91 -11.99
C ASP A 62 -12.47 -4.53 -11.33
N HIS A 63 -13.04 -3.53 -12.01
CA HIS A 63 -13.11 -2.15 -11.49
C HIS A 63 -13.95 -2.05 -10.21
N GLU A 64 -14.98 -2.88 -10.07
CA GLU A 64 -15.82 -2.85 -8.88
C GLU A 64 -15.05 -3.36 -7.66
N TYR A 65 -14.34 -4.47 -7.81
CA TYR A 65 -13.45 -5.00 -6.79
C TYR A 65 -12.36 -4.00 -6.40
N GLN A 66 -11.65 -3.43 -7.38
CA GLN A 66 -10.60 -2.43 -7.12
C GLN A 66 -11.17 -1.24 -6.34
N LYS A 67 -12.32 -0.71 -6.75
CA LYS A 67 -12.94 0.44 -6.10
C LYS A 67 -13.40 0.11 -4.67
N GLN A 68 -13.99 -1.06 -4.45
CA GLN A 68 -14.37 -1.51 -3.11
C GLN A 68 -13.14 -1.64 -2.20
N PHE A 69 -12.08 -2.28 -2.70
CA PHE A 69 -10.82 -2.40 -1.98
C PHE A 69 -10.25 -1.02 -1.62
N LEU A 70 -10.20 -0.08 -2.56
CA LEU A 70 -9.70 1.27 -2.32
C LEU A 70 -10.52 2.02 -1.27
N ILE A 71 -11.85 1.90 -1.31
CA ILE A 71 -12.73 2.51 -0.29
C ILE A 71 -12.36 1.98 1.10
N GLU A 72 -12.25 0.66 1.26
CA GLU A 72 -11.88 0.06 2.55
C GLU A 72 -10.46 0.42 2.98
N TYR A 73 -9.52 0.43 2.03
CA TYR A 73 -8.12 0.73 2.29
C TYR A 73 -7.96 2.19 2.76
N VAL A 74 -8.56 3.13 2.04
CA VAL A 74 -8.59 4.54 2.42
C VAL A 74 -9.34 4.72 3.74
N PHE A 75 -10.44 4.01 3.96
CA PHE A 75 -11.16 4.10 5.24
C PHE A 75 -10.30 3.67 6.43
N ARG A 76 -9.49 2.61 6.29
CA ARG A 76 -8.60 2.10 7.33
C ARG A 76 -7.38 3.00 7.61
N HIS A 77 -6.79 3.58 6.56
CA HIS A 77 -5.49 4.24 6.66
C HIS A 77 -5.56 5.77 6.62
N ASN A 78 -6.67 6.34 6.14
CA ASN A 78 -6.82 7.77 5.97
C ASN A 78 -7.69 8.39 7.07
N TYR A 79 -7.09 9.33 7.80
CA TYR A 79 -7.73 10.12 8.86
C TYR A 79 -8.16 11.52 8.39
N THR A 80 -8.03 11.83 7.10
CA THR A 80 -8.47 13.11 6.53
C THR A 80 -9.98 13.16 6.29
N MET A 81 -10.51 14.38 6.12
CA MET A 81 -11.95 14.63 6.00
C MET A 81 -12.50 14.42 4.58
N ASN A 82 -11.66 14.37 3.55
CA ASN A 82 -12.07 14.17 2.16
C ASN A 82 -11.54 12.84 1.64
N LYS A 83 -12.26 11.76 1.95
CA LYS A 83 -11.84 10.39 1.62
C LYS A 83 -12.17 10.06 0.17
N GLU A 84 -13.27 10.59 -0.34
CA GLU A 84 -13.81 10.36 -1.67
C GLU A 84 -12.84 10.83 -2.75
N ALA A 85 -12.31 12.05 -2.62
CA ALA A 85 -11.34 12.58 -3.58
C ALA A 85 -10.03 11.77 -3.60
N ILE A 86 -9.66 11.15 -2.47
CA ILE A 86 -8.47 10.30 -2.39
C ILE A 86 -8.72 8.96 -3.04
N VAL A 87 -9.89 8.35 -2.82
CA VAL A 87 -10.29 7.13 -3.53
C VAL A 87 -10.26 7.37 -5.04
N GLU A 88 -10.88 8.46 -5.52
CA GLU A 88 -10.91 8.80 -6.94
C GLU A 88 -9.51 9.07 -7.52
N ALA A 89 -8.65 9.77 -6.77
CA ALA A 89 -7.28 10.04 -7.21
C ALA A 89 -6.46 8.74 -7.34
N ILE A 90 -6.58 7.81 -6.40
CA ILE A 90 -5.88 6.52 -6.45
C ILE A 90 -6.45 5.67 -7.60
N ASP A 91 -7.76 5.58 -7.70
CA ASP A 91 -8.44 4.82 -8.75
C ASP A 91 -8.04 5.31 -10.15
N SER A 92 -8.03 6.63 -10.36
CA SER A 92 -7.57 7.26 -11.60
C SER A 92 -6.10 6.98 -11.92
N TYR A 93 -5.25 6.84 -10.91
CA TYR A 93 -3.81 6.60 -11.09
C TYR A 93 -3.53 5.15 -11.51
N TYR A 94 -4.24 4.19 -10.90
CA TYR A 94 -4.06 2.76 -11.18
C TYR A 94 -4.92 2.25 -12.34
N THR A 95 -5.86 3.03 -12.84
CA THR A 95 -6.64 2.69 -14.05
C THR A 95 -5.78 2.64 -15.30
N TYR A 96 -5.86 1.52 -16.04
CA TYR A 96 -5.26 1.41 -17.36
C TYR A 96 -6.13 2.12 -18.41
N TRP A 97 -5.85 3.41 -18.63
CA TRP A 97 -6.63 4.27 -19.54
C TRP A 97 -6.74 3.83 -21.01
N PRO A 98 -5.74 3.18 -21.64
CA PRO A 98 -5.86 2.81 -23.05
C PRO A 98 -6.93 1.73 -23.31
N ASP A 99 -7.23 0.88 -22.33
CA ASP A 99 -8.37 -0.04 -22.36
C ASP A 99 -8.90 -0.27 -20.94
N PRO A 100 -9.87 0.54 -20.48
CA PRO A 100 -10.43 0.39 -19.16
C PRO A 100 -11.24 -0.91 -18.96
N ALA A 101 -11.55 -1.68 -20.01
CA ALA A 101 -12.29 -2.94 -19.87
C ALA A 101 -11.35 -4.16 -19.80
N ASP A 102 -10.04 -3.97 -19.94
CA ASP A 102 -9.05 -5.04 -19.90
C ASP A 102 -8.79 -5.53 -18.47
N VAL A 103 -9.56 -6.55 -18.04
CA VAL A 103 -9.48 -7.19 -16.72
C VAL A 103 -8.07 -7.70 -16.41
N TRP A 104 -7.31 -8.16 -17.41
CA TRP A 104 -5.95 -8.65 -17.19
C TRP A 104 -5.02 -7.52 -16.77
N ARG A 105 -5.11 -6.36 -17.44
CA ARG A 105 -4.30 -5.19 -17.11
C ARG A 105 -4.74 -4.50 -15.83
N ILE A 106 -6.03 -4.51 -15.51
CA ILE A 106 -6.53 -4.02 -14.22
C ILE A 106 -5.89 -4.83 -13.09
N ARG A 107 -5.92 -6.16 -13.20
CA ARG A 107 -5.26 -7.04 -12.23
C ARG A 107 -3.76 -6.78 -12.13
N GLU A 108 -3.05 -6.67 -13.26
CA GLU A 108 -1.62 -6.39 -13.26
C GLU A 108 -1.31 -5.06 -12.56
N LYS A 109 -2.11 -4.02 -12.83
CA LYS A 109 -1.98 -2.72 -12.18
C LYS A 109 -2.34 -2.71 -10.71
N PHE A 110 -3.23 -3.59 -10.27
CA PHE A 110 -3.57 -3.75 -8.86
C PHE A 110 -2.43 -4.42 -8.06
N ILE A 111 -1.65 -5.30 -8.70
CA ILE A 111 -0.59 -6.11 -8.07
C ILE A 111 0.78 -5.39 -8.05
N ASP A 112 1.07 -4.61 -9.09
CA ASP A 112 2.32 -3.83 -9.30
C ASP A 112 2.48 -2.68 -8.29
#